data_AF-A0A957HX17-F1
#
_entry.id   AF-A0A957HX17-F1
#
_cell.length_a   1.000
_cell.length_b   1.000
_cell.length_c   1.000
_cell.angle_alpha   90.00
_cell.angle_beta   90.00
_cell.angle_gamma   90.00
#
_symmetry.space_group_name_H-M   'P 1'
#
loop_
_entity.id
_entity.type
_entity.pdbx_description
1 polymer ?
#
loop_
_entity_poly.entity_id
_entity_poly.type
_entity_poly.pdbx_seq_one_letter_code
_entity_poly.pdbx_strand_id
1 'polypeptide(L)'
;MKKYRRLTILLTVMIMLVGVTAVFAFPYTVQSGDTLSAIAQRFGTTYQTLAQVNNLANPNYIYVGQVLEIPDDGTTPPTEPAPTPVPSPGGTYTVQSGDTLSTIAQRFGTTYLAIAQANNIANPNYIYVGQVLTIPGSTGVTPPAPGQPAPVIGGSFELGGQTQGFGNAGLMQSIGMTWVKFQHKWTPGDDPNVLAGRINDAHAQGFKVLLSITGANTYPVPGSIDFNSFVNFVSGVAALGPDAIEVWNEMNIDFEWPAGEISPTAYVNNMLAPTYNAIKAANGNVMVISGALAPTGFDNTTNAWSDSRYIQGMAAAGAASYMDCIGVHHNAGATSPTVSSGHPGGSHYSWYYAPTRDLYYNAFGGARKVCFTELGYLSGEGFPNVPANFAWAANTTVAQHAQWLAEAASLSASSGRVRLMIVFNVDFTQYGDDPQAGYAIVRPDGSCPACDTLRAVMGR
;
A
#
# COMPACT_ATOMS: atom_id res chain seq x y z
N MET A 1 58.24 -30.18 -73.99
CA MET A 1 57.99 -31.59 -73.58
C MET A 1 58.25 -31.72 -72.09
N LYS A 2 57.31 -32.34 -71.33
CA LYS A 2 57.41 -33.09 -70.04
C LYS A 2 58.63 -32.77 -69.11
N LYS A 3 58.54 -32.60 -67.78
CA LYS A 3 57.66 -33.18 -66.74
C LYS A 3 58.00 -32.51 -65.38
N TYR A 4 56.98 -32.42 -64.52
CA TYR A 4 56.90 -32.18 -63.06
C TYR A 4 58.15 -32.12 -62.18
N ARG A 5 58.12 -31.19 -61.22
CA ARG A 5 58.47 -31.46 -59.80
C ARG A 5 57.69 -30.53 -58.87
N ARG A 6 56.85 -31.12 -58.01
CA ARG A 6 56.08 -30.44 -56.95
C ARG A 6 57.04 -30.02 -55.84
N LEU A 7 57.03 -28.73 -55.46
CA LEU A 7 57.75 -28.23 -54.30
C LEU A 7 56.72 -27.91 -53.21
N THR A 8 56.72 -28.74 -52.17
CA THR A 8 55.88 -28.62 -50.97
C THR A 8 56.54 -27.59 -50.06
N ILE A 9 55.91 -26.43 -49.87
CA ILE A 9 56.27 -25.47 -48.82
C ILE A 9 55.44 -25.85 -47.58
N LEU A 10 56.12 -26.32 -46.52
CA LEU A 10 55.50 -26.45 -45.20
C LEU A 10 55.22 -25.03 -44.66
N LEU A 11 53.94 -24.70 -44.48
CA LEU A 11 53.51 -23.59 -43.65
C LEU A 11 53.01 -24.17 -42.33
N THR A 12 53.78 -24.02 -41.26
CA THR A 12 53.39 -24.44 -39.91
C THR A 12 52.33 -23.45 -39.40
N VAL A 13 51.07 -23.85 -39.38
CA VAL A 13 50.00 -23.11 -38.69
C VAL A 13 49.97 -23.55 -37.24
N MET A 14 50.43 -22.68 -36.34
CA MET A 14 50.30 -22.86 -34.90
C MET A 14 48.87 -22.42 -34.51
N ILE A 15 47.96 -23.39 -34.44
CA ILE A 15 46.61 -23.17 -33.88
C ILE A 15 46.78 -23.12 -32.36
N MET A 16 46.69 -21.92 -31.76
CA MET A 16 46.35 -21.80 -30.35
C MET A 16 44.91 -22.31 -30.17
N LEU A 17 44.77 -23.53 -29.63
CA LEU A 17 43.50 -23.98 -29.09
C LEU A 17 43.21 -23.14 -27.84
N VAL A 18 42.40 -22.09 -27.98
CA VAL A 18 41.66 -21.56 -26.84
C VAL A 18 40.54 -22.56 -26.60
N GLY A 19 40.69 -23.40 -25.58
CA GLY A 19 39.58 -24.23 -25.10
C GLY A 19 38.51 -23.32 -24.52
N VAL A 20 37.51 -22.97 -25.32
CA VAL A 20 36.28 -22.38 -24.80
C VAL A 20 35.46 -23.54 -24.24
N THR A 21 35.55 -23.77 -22.94
CA THR A 21 34.56 -24.60 -22.24
C THR A 21 33.24 -23.85 -22.33
N ALA A 22 32.28 -24.39 -23.08
CA ALA A 22 30.92 -23.87 -23.07
C ALA A 22 30.34 -24.10 -21.68
N VAL A 23 30.16 -23.03 -20.91
CA VAL A 23 29.34 -23.05 -19.69
C VAL A 23 27.90 -23.08 -20.18
N PHE A 24 27.17 -24.16 -19.93
CA PHE A 24 25.74 -24.16 -20.17
C PHE A 24 25.09 -23.26 -19.12
N ALA A 25 24.04 -22.53 -19.47
CA ALA A 25 23.27 -21.76 -18.51
C ALA A 25 21.79 -22.09 -18.68
N PHE A 26 21.07 -22.22 -17.57
CA PHE A 26 19.62 -22.39 -17.59
C PHE A 26 18.92 -21.21 -16.92
N PRO A 27 17.72 -20.82 -17.40
CA PRO A 27 17.00 -19.72 -16.80
C PRO A 27 16.36 -20.12 -15.48
N TYR A 28 16.55 -19.29 -14.46
CA TYR A 28 15.85 -19.36 -13.19
C TYR A 28 15.09 -18.07 -12.95
N THR A 29 13.78 -18.16 -12.76
CA THR A 29 12.97 -16.98 -12.41
C THR A 29 13.01 -16.80 -10.89
N VAL A 30 13.55 -15.67 -10.44
CA VAL A 30 13.64 -15.30 -9.02
C VAL A 30 12.25 -15.37 -8.40
N GLN A 31 12.14 -16.14 -7.32
CA GLN A 31 10.92 -16.36 -6.55
C GLN A 31 10.91 -15.48 -5.30
N SER A 32 9.75 -15.35 -4.67
CA SER A 32 9.65 -14.62 -3.40
C SER A 32 10.52 -15.28 -2.33
N GLY A 33 11.31 -14.47 -1.62
CA GLY A 33 12.26 -14.93 -0.59
C GLY A 33 13.63 -15.36 -1.11
N ASP A 34 13.87 -15.33 -2.43
CA ASP A 34 15.19 -15.58 -2.97
C ASP A 34 16.15 -14.42 -2.71
N THR A 35 17.38 -14.77 -2.35
CA THR A 35 18.54 -13.88 -2.44
C THR A 35 19.51 -14.47 -3.45
N LEU A 36 20.38 -13.64 -4.03
CA LEU A 36 21.37 -14.12 -4.99
C LEU A 36 22.29 -15.19 -4.37
N SER A 37 22.55 -15.09 -3.06
CA SER A 37 23.31 -16.07 -2.28
C SER A 37 22.54 -17.38 -2.05
N ALA A 38 21.24 -17.33 -1.76
CA ALA A 38 20.41 -18.52 -1.61
C ALA A 38 20.24 -19.26 -2.95
N ILE A 39 20.03 -18.53 -4.05
CA ILE A 39 19.97 -19.09 -5.40
C ILE A 39 21.31 -19.74 -5.77
N ALA A 40 22.41 -19.02 -5.56
CA ALA A 40 23.74 -19.55 -5.86
C ALA A 40 24.03 -20.85 -5.08
N GLN A 41 23.73 -20.86 -3.78
CA GLN A 41 23.88 -22.05 -2.94
C GLN A 41 22.99 -23.20 -3.41
N ARG A 42 21.74 -22.91 -3.78
CA ARG A 42 20.77 -23.89 -4.30
C ARG A 42 21.29 -24.61 -5.55
N PHE A 43 22.03 -23.90 -6.39
CA PHE A 43 22.56 -24.43 -7.64
C PHE A 43 24.05 -24.74 -7.61
N GLY A 44 24.65 -24.87 -6.42
CA GLY A 44 26.05 -25.28 -6.27
C GLY A 44 27.07 -24.29 -6.81
N THR A 45 26.71 -23.00 -6.92
CA THR A 45 27.59 -21.92 -7.39
C THR A 45 27.78 -20.85 -6.31
N THR A 46 28.50 -19.76 -6.62
CA THR A 46 28.68 -18.60 -5.72
C THR A 46 27.88 -17.40 -6.19
N TYR A 47 27.45 -16.53 -5.26
CA TYR A 47 26.71 -15.33 -5.63
C TYR A 47 27.56 -14.38 -6.50
N GLN A 48 28.89 -14.40 -6.33
CA GLN A 48 29.82 -13.63 -7.16
C GLN A 48 29.82 -14.16 -8.60
N THR A 49 29.87 -15.48 -8.78
CA THR A 49 29.76 -16.12 -10.09
C THR A 49 28.41 -15.82 -10.72
N LEU A 50 27.32 -15.94 -9.95
CA LEU A 50 25.98 -15.71 -10.43
C LEU A 50 25.72 -14.23 -10.79
N ALA A 51 26.25 -13.29 -10.00
CA ALA A 51 26.21 -11.85 -10.30
C ALA A 51 26.97 -11.51 -11.58
N GLN A 52 28.14 -12.11 -11.77
CA GLN A 52 28.97 -11.87 -12.96
C GLN A 52 28.30 -12.40 -14.22
N VAL A 53 27.77 -13.62 -14.19
CA VAL A 53 27.05 -14.23 -15.33
C VAL A 53 25.85 -13.37 -15.74
N ASN A 54 25.16 -12.79 -14.75
CA ASN A 54 23.94 -11.99 -14.98
C ASN A 54 24.17 -10.48 -15.09
N ASN A 55 25.43 -10.03 -15.15
CA ASN A 55 25.80 -8.61 -15.20
C ASN A 55 25.13 -7.75 -14.11
N LEU A 56 24.96 -8.30 -12.91
CA LEU A 56 24.33 -7.61 -11.80
C LEU A 56 25.29 -6.60 -11.18
N ALA A 57 25.04 -5.32 -11.41
CA ALA A 57 25.82 -4.23 -10.82
C ALA A 57 25.74 -4.19 -9.28
N ASN A 58 24.61 -4.61 -8.71
CA ASN A 58 24.42 -4.78 -7.28
C ASN A 58 23.90 -6.20 -6.97
N PRO A 59 24.74 -7.11 -6.44
CA PRO A 59 24.35 -8.48 -6.09
C PRO A 59 23.24 -8.60 -5.03
N ASN A 60 22.98 -7.53 -4.27
CA ASN A 60 21.90 -7.47 -3.29
C ASN A 60 20.57 -6.99 -3.89
N TYR A 61 20.54 -6.71 -5.19
CA TYR A 61 19.37 -6.18 -5.88
C TYR A 61 18.95 -7.15 -7.00
N ILE A 62 18.25 -8.21 -6.58
CA ILE A 62 17.46 -9.05 -7.48
C ILE A 62 15.97 -8.90 -7.14
N TYR A 63 15.09 -9.04 -8.13
CA TYR A 63 13.65 -8.86 -7.96
C TYR A 63 12.88 -10.10 -8.42
N VAL A 64 11.74 -10.38 -7.77
CA VAL A 64 10.87 -11.51 -8.13
C VAL A 64 10.42 -11.38 -9.58
N GLY A 65 10.48 -12.47 -10.34
CA GLY A 65 10.21 -12.47 -11.79
C GLY A 65 11.44 -12.15 -12.64
N GLN A 66 12.55 -11.67 -12.06
CA GLN A 66 13.81 -11.54 -12.77
C GLN A 66 14.30 -12.93 -13.21
N VAL A 67 14.66 -13.07 -14.48
CA VAL A 67 15.26 -14.31 -14.98
C VAL A 67 16.78 -14.20 -14.84
N LEU A 68 17.37 -15.11 -14.06
CA LEU A 68 18.80 -15.27 -13.93
C LEU A 68 19.27 -16.47 -14.75
N GLU A 69 20.36 -16.29 -15.49
CA GLU A 69 21.15 -17.37 -16.07
C GLU A 69 21.97 -18.04 -14.99
N ILE A 70 21.64 -19.29 -14.66
CA ILE A 70 22.38 -20.09 -13.70
C ILE A 70 23.46 -20.88 -14.44
N PRO A 71 24.75 -20.69 -14.14
CA PRO A 71 25.82 -21.44 -14.77
C PRO A 71 25.80 -22.92 -14.36
N ASP A 72 25.93 -23.80 -15.35
CA ASP A 72 25.97 -25.27 -15.25
C ASP A 72 27.39 -25.75 -15.63
N ASP A 73 28.04 -26.47 -14.71
CA ASP A 73 29.37 -27.06 -14.91
C ASP A 73 29.33 -28.47 -15.52
N GLY A 74 28.14 -28.96 -15.84
CA GLY A 74 27.93 -30.22 -16.54
C GLY A 74 28.14 -31.47 -15.69
N THR A 75 28.28 -31.36 -14.36
CA THR A 75 28.57 -32.52 -13.51
C THR A 75 27.35 -33.16 -12.84
N THR A 76 26.17 -32.52 -12.81
CA THR A 76 24.88 -33.16 -12.44
C THR A 76 23.67 -32.28 -12.80
N PRO A 77 22.58 -32.80 -13.40
CA PRO A 77 21.36 -32.02 -13.57
C PRO A 77 20.70 -31.73 -12.22
N PRO A 78 20.35 -30.47 -11.88
CA PRO A 78 19.62 -30.19 -10.66
C PRO A 78 18.20 -30.73 -10.80
N THR A 79 17.89 -31.77 -10.03
CA THR A 79 16.50 -32.16 -9.80
C THR A 79 15.88 -31.07 -8.92
N GLU A 80 14.80 -30.46 -9.38
CA GLU A 80 14.02 -29.48 -8.63
C GLU A 80 13.67 -30.06 -7.24
N PRO A 81 14.20 -29.50 -6.13
CA PRO A 81 13.67 -29.84 -4.83
C PRO A 81 12.24 -29.29 -4.77
N ALA A 82 11.31 -30.15 -4.38
CA ALA A 82 9.93 -29.79 -4.10
C ALA A 82 9.87 -28.50 -3.25
N PRO A 83 8.83 -27.65 -3.41
CA PRO A 83 8.68 -26.43 -2.64
C PRO A 83 8.88 -26.73 -1.15
N THR A 84 9.82 -26.01 -0.52
CA THR A 84 10.04 -26.11 0.91
C THR A 84 8.71 -25.83 1.60
N PRO A 85 8.19 -26.74 2.43
CA PRO A 85 6.96 -26.49 3.16
C PRO A 85 7.14 -25.22 3.98
N VAL A 86 6.16 -24.32 3.96
CA VAL A 86 6.04 -23.26 4.99
C VAL A 86 6.19 -23.97 6.34
N PRO A 87 7.20 -23.65 7.17
CA PRO A 87 7.39 -24.34 8.42
C PRO A 87 6.10 -24.21 9.23
N SER A 88 5.57 -25.33 9.70
CA SER A 88 4.36 -25.34 10.53
C SER A 88 4.59 -24.39 11.70
N PRO A 89 3.61 -23.55 12.03
CA PRO A 89 3.79 -22.59 13.08
C PRO A 89 3.94 -23.36 14.41
N GLY A 90 5.03 -23.09 15.12
CA GLY A 90 5.38 -23.72 16.39
C GLY A 90 6.80 -24.26 16.39
N GLY A 91 7.60 -23.87 17.38
CA GLY A 91 8.96 -24.36 17.57
C GLY A 91 9.91 -23.26 18.04
N THR A 92 11.17 -23.39 17.67
CA THR A 92 12.18 -22.37 17.93
C THR A 92 12.84 -21.90 16.65
N TYR A 93 13.16 -20.62 16.57
CA TYR A 93 13.88 -20.02 15.45
C TYR A 93 15.10 -19.26 15.94
N THR A 94 16.27 -19.54 15.37
CA THR A 94 17.49 -18.79 15.66
C THR A 94 17.58 -17.59 14.73
N VAL A 95 17.57 -16.39 15.32
CA VAL A 95 17.67 -15.10 14.62
C VAL A 95 18.92 -15.08 13.75
N GLN A 96 18.73 -14.78 12.47
CA GLN A 96 19.75 -14.64 11.45
C GLN A 96 20.04 -13.17 11.18
N SER A 97 21.14 -12.89 10.48
CA SER A 97 21.47 -11.52 10.09
C SER A 97 20.38 -10.96 9.17
N GLY A 98 19.84 -9.79 9.52
CA GLY A 98 18.76 -9.11 8.78
C GLY A 98 17.34 -9.45 9.26
N ASP A 99 17.19 -10.34 10.23
CA ASP A 99 15.88 -10.63 10.80
C ASP A 99 15.36 -9.49 11.69
N THR A 100 14.04 -9.30 11.64
CA THR A 100 13.27 -8.56 12.65
C THR A 100 12.20 -9.50 13.22
N LEU A 101 11.62 -9.18 14.38
CA LEU A 101 10.49 -9.99 14.88
C LEU A 101 9.32 -10.03 13.88
N SER A 102 9.15 -8.97 13.09
CA SER A 102 8.13 -8.86 12.05
C SER A 102 8.37 -9.79 10.87
N THR A 103 9.59 -9.83 10.31
CA THR A 103 9.92 -10.71 9.18
C THR A 103 9.88 -12.18 9.61
N ILE A 104 10.29 -12.47 10.84
CA ILE A 104 10.15 -13.80 11.45
C ILE A 104 8.67 -14.14 11.63
N ALA A 105 7.86 -13.24 12.18
CA ALA A 105 6.43 -13.48 12.38
C ALA A 105 5.71 -13.80 11.08
N GLN A 106 6.00 -13.05 10.02
CA GLN A 106 5.47 -13.28 8.68
C GLN A 106 5.87 -14.67 8.16
N ARG A 107 7.15 -15.05 8.28
CA ARG A 107 7.67 -16.36 7.86
C ARG A 107 6.93 -17.54 8.51
N PHE A 108 6.55 -17.39 9.77
CA PHE A 108 5.87 -18.42 10.55
C PHE A 108 4.36 -18.21 10.68
N GLY A 109 3.76 -17.26 9.96
CA GLY A 109 2.32 -17.01 10.01
C GLY A 109 1.78 -16.65 11.41
N THR A 110 2.56 -15.91 12.20
CA THR A 110 2.20 -15.42 13.54
C THR A 110 2.34 -13.89 13.60
N THR A 111 2.25 -13.27 14.79
CA THR A 111 2.50 -11.83 14.97
C THR A 111 3.79 -11.59 15.73
N TYR A 112 4.48 -10.46 15.45
CA TYR A 112 5.67 -10.09 16.21
C TYR A 112 5.36 -9.95 17.70
N LEU A 113 4.13 -9.52 18.04
CA LEU A 113 3.63 -9.37 19.41
C LEU A 113 3.51 -10.72 20.10
N ALA A 114 2.97 -11.73 19.41
CA ALA A 114 2.91 -13.09 19.93
C ALA A 114 4.32 -13.66 20.15
N ILE A 115 5.26 -13.42 19.22
CA ILE A 115 6.66 -13.81 19.43
C ILE A 115 7.28 -13.06 20.61
N ALA A 116 7.10 -11.74 20.69
CA ALA A 116 7.65 -10.93 21.78
C ALA A 116 7.13 -11.39 23.14
N GLN A 117 5.82 -11.66 23.24
CA GLN A 117 5.19 -12.19 24.45
C GLN A 117 5.69 -13.59 24.80
N ALA A 118 5.75 -14.51 23.82
CA ALA A 118 6.25 -15.87 24.02
C ALA A 118 7.70 -15.91 24.50
N ASN A 119 8.48 -14.86 24.20
CA ASN A 119 9.90 -14.75 24.54
C ASN A 119 10.20 -13.73 25.64
N ASN A 120 9.18 -13.13 26.28
CA ASN A 120 9.35 -12.07 27.28
C ASN A 120 10.25 -10.91 26.80
N ILE A 121 10.16 -10.58 25.51
CA ILE A 121 10.94 -9.50 24.89
C ILE A 121 10.24 -8.19 25.23
N ALA A 122 10.82 -7.43 26.16
CA ALA A 122 10.31 -6.14 26.60
C ALA A 122 10.38 -5.08 25.49
N ASN A 123 11.43 -5.12 24.66
CA ASN A 123 11.54 -4.28 23.48
C ASN A 123 11.62 -5.14 22.20
N PRO A 124 10.51 -5.27 21.45
CA PRO A 124 10.44 -6.04 20.22
C PRO A 124 11.46 -5.68 19.13
N ASN A 125 12.12 -4.53 19.22
CA ASN A 125 13.12 -4.06 18.25
C ASN A 125 14.54 -4.50 18.59
N TYR A 126 14.77 -5.10 19.77
CA TYR A 126 16.07 -5.62 20.16
C TYR A 126 16.07 -7.14 20.14
N ILE A 127 16.25 -7.68 18.93
CA ILE A 127 16.71 -9.06 18.75
C ILE A 127 18.12 -9.06 18.17
N TYR A 128 18.90 -10.09 18.47
CA TYR A 128 20.29 -10.21 18.01
C TYR A 128 20.53 -11.53 17.29
N VAL A 129 21.44 -11.51 16.32
CA VAL A 129 21.84 -12.71 15.58
C VAL A 129 22.30 -13.80 16.55
N GLY A 130 21.78 -15.00 16.38
CA GLY A 130 22.02 -16.14 17.27
C GLY A 130 21.02 -16.26 18.43
N GLN A 131 20.14 -15.27 18.65
CA GLN A 131 19.07 -15.38 19.64
C GLN A 131 18.08 -16.48 19.23
N VAL A 132 17.78 -17.41 20.13
CA VAL A 132 16.77 -18.44 19.90
C VAL A 132 15.42 -17.93 20.40
N LEU A 133 14.47 -17.77 19.48
CA LEU A 133 13.10 -17.34 19.76
C LEU A 133 12.18 -18.55 19.78
N THR A 134 11.36 -18.65 20.82
CA THR A 134 10.14 -19.46 20.81
C THR A 134 9.17 -18.86 19.81
N ILE A 135 8.91 -19.58 18.73
CA ILE A 135 7.87 -19.22 17.79
C ILE A 135 6.60 -19.87 18.30
N PRO A 136 5.65 -19.08 18.85
CA PRO A 136 4.38 -19.65 19.25
C PRO A 136 3.77 -20.31 18.01
N GLY A 137 3.13 -21.46 18.21
CA GLY A 137 2.34 -22.05 17.15
C GLY A 137 1.34 -21.04 16.62
N SER A 138 0.64 -21.37 15.53
CA SER A 138 -0.61 -20.69 15.27
C SER A 138 -1.52 -21.12 16.42
N THR A 139 -1.41 -20.45 17.57
CA THR A 139 -2.60 -19.83 18.08
C THR A 139 -3.12 -19.12 16.86
N GLY A 140 -4.06 -19.78 16.16
CA GLY A 140 -5.18 -19.02 15.68
C GLY A 140 -5.46 -18.11 16.85
N VAL A 141 -5.11 -16.84 16.68
CA VAL A 141 -6.03 -15.82 17.09
C VAL A 141 -7.28 -16.32 16.38
N THR A 142 -8.04 -17.15 17.11
CA THR A 142 -9.41 -17.43 16.74
C THR A 142 -9.88 -16.01 16.59
N PRO A 143 -10.21 -15.54 15.37
CA PRO A 143 -10.76 -14.21 15.21
C PRO A 143 -11.77 -14.10 16.34
N PRO A 144 -11.68 -13.10 17.23
CA PRO A 144 -12.43 -13.11 18.48
C PRO A 144 -13.84 -13.59 18.16
N ALA A 145 -14.21 -14.77 18.68
CA ALA A 145 -15.36 -15.54 18.19
C ALA A 145 -16.54 -14.58 18.01
N PRO A 146 -17.09 -14.40 16.79
CA PRO A 146 -17.71 -13.17 16.27
C PRO A 146 -18.24 -12.28 17.40
N GLY A 147 -17.29 -11.59 18.02
CA GLY A 147 -17.48 -10.89 19.26
C GLY A 147 -17.71 -9.46 18.84
N GLN A 148 -18.98 -9.06 18.92
CA GLN A 148 -19.52 -7.72 18.71
C GLN A 148 -18.49 -6.67 18.23
N PRO A 149 -18.66 -6.09 17.03
CA PRO A 149 -17.76 -5.07 16.50
C PRO A 149 -17.42 -4.06 17.59
N ALA A 150 -16.13 -3.71 17.74
CA ALA A 150 -15.68 -2.71 18.70
C ALA A 150 -16.61 -1.48 18.69
N PRO A 151 -16.90 -0.84 19.84
CA PRO A 151 -17.86 0.24 19.92
C PRO A 151 -17.60 1.27 18.84
N VAL A 152 -18.55 1.44 17.90
CA VAL A 152 -18.43 2.43 16.84
C VAL A 152 -18.41 3.80 17.50
N ILE A 153 -17.42 4.64 17.21
CA ILE A 153 -17.58 6.08 17.44
C ILE A 153 -18.73 6.55 16.54
N GLY A 154 -19.93 6.63 17.14
CA GLY A 154 -21.18 6.92 16.46
C GLY A 154 -21.16 8.28 15.75
N GLY A 155 -22.06 8.47 14.78
CA GLY A 155 -22.20 9.75 14.09
C GLY A 155 -23.04 9.68 12.82
N SER A 156 -23.61 10.83 12.47
CA SER A 156 -24.15 11.09 11.14
C SER A 156 -23.02 11.22 10.11
N PHE A 157 -23.39 11.33 8.83
CA PHE A 157 -22.46 11.71 7.78
C PHE A 157 -21.79 13.05 8.09
N GLU A 158 -20.50 13.17 7.81
CA GLU A 158 -19.73 14.40 7.88
C GLU A 158 -18.90 14.59 6.59
N LEU A 159 -18.64 15.85 6.24
CA LEU A 159 -17.90 16.25 5.06
C LEU A 159 -16.60 16.95 5.48
N GLY A 160 -15.53 16.73 4.72
CA GLY A 160 -14.26 17.42 4.86
C GLY A 160 -13.52 17.56 3.54
N GLY A 161 -12.31 18.10 3.61
CA GLY A 161 -11.43 18.25 2.47
C GLY A 161 -9.97 18.01 2.83
N GLN A 162 -9.21 17.48 1.88
CA GLN A 162 -7.75 17.43 1.99
C GLN A 162 -7.16 18.73 1.46
N THR A 163 -6.25 19.34 2.22
CA THR A 163 -5.66 20.65 1.89
C THR A 163 -4.20 20.71 2.36
N GLN A 164 -3.44 21.68 1.84
CA GLN A 164 -2.07 21.95 2.29
C GLN A 164 -2.02 22.87 3.52
N GLY A 165 -3.11 23.59 3.81
CA GLY A 165 -3.17 24.52 4.93
C GLY A 165 -4.54 25.17 5.08
N PHE A 166 -4.64 26.26 5.84
CA PHE A 166 -5.92 26.86 6.22
C PHE A 166 -6.30 28.11 5.41
N GLY A 167 -5.65 28.36 4.27
CA GLY A 167 -5.95 29.50 3.40
C GLY A 167 -7.41 29.53 2.92
N ASN A 168 -8.04 28.37 2.79
CA ASN A 168 -9.43 28.18 2.35
C ASN A 168 -10.39 27.78 3.48
N ALA A 169 -10.00 27.93 4.76
CA ALA A 169 -10.79 27.50 5.92
C ALA A 169 -12.22 28.06 5.92
N GLY A 170 -12.38 29.37 5.71
CA GLY A 170 -13.70 30.01 5.67
C GLY A 170 -14.59 29.49 4.53
N LEU A 171 -13.99 29.22 3.37
CA LEU A 171 -14.69 28.63 2.22
C LEU A 171 -15.19 27.22 2.55
N MET A 172 -14.31 26.37 3.09
CA MET A 172 -14.64 25.01 3.53
C MET A 172 -15.79 25.01 4.55
N GLN A 173 -15.74 25.88 5.56
CA GLN A 173 -16.81 26.03 6.54
C GLN A 173 -18.13 26.47 5.89
N SER A 174 -18.08 27.39 4.93
CA SER A 174 -19.27 27.91 4.23
C SER A 174 -20.02 26.84 3.42
N ILE A 175 -19.38 25.72 3.09
CA ILE A 175 -19.99 24.60 2.37
C ILE A 175 -20.25 23.39 3.28
N GLY A 176 -20.12 23.58 4.60
CA GLY A 176 -20.45 22.57 5.61
C GLY A 176 -19.36 21.54 5.86
N MET A 177 -18.12 21.76 5.37
CA MET A 177 -16.99 20.93 5.77
C MET A 177 -16.66 21.20 7.24
N THR A 178 -16.49 20.11 7.99
CA THR A 178 -16.15 20.11 9.41
C THR A 178 -14.86 19.34 9.68
N TRP A 179 -14.30 18.69 8.65
CA TRP A 179 -13.07 17.92 8.71
C TRP A 179 -12.01 18.46 7.76
N VAL A 180 -10.76 18.40 8.20
CA VAL A 180 -9.57 18.52 7.34
C VAL A 180 -8.77 17.22 7.37
N LYS A 181 -8.27 16.78 6.21
CA LYS A 181 -7.33 15.65 6.11
C LYS A 181 -5.94 16.18 5.81
N PHE A 182 -4.95 15.58 6.48
CA PHE A 182 -3.55 15.72 6.11
C PHE A 182 -2.88 14.35 6.03
N GLN A 183 -1.93 14.24 5.10
CA GLN A 183 -1.07 13.07 4.99
C GLN A 183 0.28 13.33 5.67
N HIS A 184 0.83 12.32 6.31
CA HIS A 184 2.17 12.31 6.88
C HIS A 184 2.93 11.08 6.40
N LYS A 185 4.07 11.32 5.76
CA LYS A 185 4.99 10.30 5.27
C LYS A 185 5.95 9.94 6.41
N TRP A 186 5.71 8.79 7.02
CA TRP A 186 6.41 8.29 8.21
C TRP A 186 7.66 7.48 7.87
N THR A 187 8.69 7.62 8.69
CA THR A 187 9.85 6.73 8.75
C THR A 187 10.15 6.22 10.17
N PRO A 188 10.81 5.06 10.31
CA PRO A 188 11.23 4.56 11.62
C PRO A 188 12.10 5.58 12.37
N GLY A 189 11.68 5.93 13.59
CA GLY A 189 12.35 6.90 14.45
C GLY A 189 11.75 8.31 14.43
N ASP A 190 10.72 8.58 13.62
CA ASP A 190 10.00 9.85 13.65
C ASP A 190 9.45 10.16 15.05
N ASP A 191 9.54 11.42 15.47
CA ASP A 191 8.92 11.91 16.70
C ASP A 191 7.44 12.24 16.44
N PRO A 192 6.48 11.64 17.15
CA PRO A 192 5.06 12.00 17.03
C PRO A 192 4.77 13.51 17.16
N ASN A 193 5.56 14.25 17.93
CA ASN A 193 5.36 15.68 18.16
C ASN A 193 5.45 16.53 16.89
N VAL A 194 6.00 16.01 15.78
CA VAL A 194 6.00 16.71 14.48
C VAL A 194 4.59 17.00 13.97
N LEU A 195 3.56 16.28 14.46
CA LEU A 195 2.16 16.48 14.08
C LEU A 195 1.37 17.36 15.06
N ALA A 196 1.94 17.73 16.21
CA ALA A 196 1.23 18.51 17.24
C ALA A 196 0.75 19.87 16.72
N GLY A 197 1.61 20.60 16.00
CA GLY A 197 1.26 21.91 15.41
C GLY A 197 0.08 21.80 14.45
N ARG A 198 0.10 20.80 13.57
CA ARG A 198 -0.96 20.56 12.58
C ARG A 198 -2.30 20.22 13.23
N ILE A 199 -2.29 19.42 14.30
CA ILE A 199 -3.50 19.10 15.07
C ILE A 199 -4.05 20.37 15.73
N ASN A 200 -3.20 21.11 16.42
CA ASN A 200 -3.58 22.35 17.11
C ASN A 200 -4.14 23.40 16.13
N ASP A 201 -3.50 23.56 14.97
CA ASP A 201 -3.95 24.50 13.94
C ASP A 201 -5.34 24.11 13.40
N ALA A 202 -5.59 22.82 13.16
CA ALA A 202 -6.91 22.35 12.72
C ALA A 202 -8.00 22.68 13.74
N HIS A 203 -7.75 22.37 15.02
CA HIS A 203 -8.69 22.66 16.10
C HIS A 203 -8.88 24.17 16.31
N ALA A 204 -7.82 24.97 16.20
CA ALA A 204 -7.90 26.43 16.29
C ALA A 204 -8.74 27.05 15.16
N GLN A 205 -8.76 26.40 13.99
CA GLN A 205 -9.62 26.77 12.87
C GLN A 205 -11.03 26.15 12.97
N GLY A 206 -11.34 25.44 14.05
CA GLY A 206 -12.66 24.84 14.28
C GLY A 206 -12.95 23.58 13.45
N PHE A 207 -11.93 22.93 12.90
CA PHE A 207 -12.06 21.66 12.19
C PHE A 207 -11.70 20.48 13.08
N LYS A 208 -12.33 19.34 12.81
CA LYS A 208 -11.80 18.03 13.19
C LYS A 208 -10.67 17.64 12.24
N VAL A 209 -9.67 16.92 12.74
CA VAL A 209 -8.50 16.53 11.93
C VAL A 209 -8.41 15.01 11.73
N LEU A 210 -8.31 14.62 10.46
CA LEU A 210 -7.92 13.27 10.05
C LEU A 210 -6.44 13.29 9.64
N LEU A 211 -5.64 12.44 10.27
CA LEU A 211 -4.25 12.21 9.89
C LEU A 211 -4.14 10.85 9.19
N SER A 212 -3.78 10.85 7.90
CA SER A 212 -3.38 9.63 7.19
C SER A 212 -1.87 9.45 7.32
N ILE A 213 -1.45 8.35 7.96
CA ILE A 213 -0.03 8.06 8.22
C ILE A 213 0.41 6.95 7.29
N THR A 214 1.34 7.25 6.38
CA THR A 214 1.77 6.36 5.29
C THR A 214 3.27 6.10 5.38
N GLY A 215 3.79 5.10 4.68
CA GLY A 215 5.24 4.95 4.52
C GLY A 215 5.84 6.10 3.71
N ALA A 216 7.06 6.53 4.04
CA ALA A 216 7.74 7.60 3.30
C ALA A 216 8.35 7.14 1.97
N ASN A 217 8.69 5.87 1.85
CA ASN A 217 9.32 5.33 0.65
C ASN A 217 8.26 4.93 -0.37
N THR A 218 8.42 5.44 -1.59
CA THR A 218 7.73 4.88 -2.76
C THR A 218 8.47 3.61 -3.19
N TYR A 219 7.74 2.58 -3.59
CA TYR A 219 8.29 1.25 -3.88
C TYR A 219 9.18 0.71 -2.75
N PRO A 220 8.63 0.55 -1.53
CA PRO A 220 9.40 0.06 -0.40
C PRO A 220 9.98 -1.33 -0.68
N VAL A 221 11.21 -1.57 -0.23
CA VAL A 221 11.90 -2.85 -0.47
C VAL A 221 11.32 -3.96 0.42
N PRO A 222 11.42 -5.24 0.01
CA PRO A 222 10.98 -6.37 0.83
C PRO A 222 11.50 -6.32 2.27
N GLY A 223 10.62 -6.62 3.24
CA GLY A 223 10.92 -6.60 4.66
C GLY A 223 11.12 -5.21 5.28
N SER A 224 10.90 -4.12 4.55
CA SER A 224 11.23 -2.77 5.04
C SER A 224 10.20 -2.16 6.01
N ILE A 225 9.00 -2.72 6.12
CA ILE A 225 7.98 -2.18 7.02
C ILE A 225 8.28 -2.61 8.46
N ASP A 226 8.78 -1.67 9.26
CA ASP A 226 8.88 -1.83 10.71
C ASP A 226 7.51 -1.55 11.36
N PHE A 227 6.68 -2.59 11.43
CA PHE A 227 5.35 -2.53 12.04
C PHE A 227 5.36 -2.02 13.49
N ASN A 228 6.40 -2.33 14.27
CA ASN A 228 6.46 -1.98 15.69
C ASN A 228 6.71 -0.50 15.87
N SER A 229 7.70 0.00 15.14
CA SER A 229 8.03 1.42 15.13
C SER A 229 6.85 2.24 14.62
N PHE A 230 6.12 1.74 13.62
CA PHE A 230 4.90 2.37 13.14
C PHE A 230 3.81 2.43 14.22
N VAL A 231 3.50 1.31 14.87
CA VAL A 231 2.50 1.25 15.95
C VAL A 231 2.86 2.21 17.09
N ASN A 232 4.14 2.26 17.50
CA ASN A 232 4.62 3.15 18.54
C ASN A 232 4.47 4.63 18.15
N PHE A 233 4.85 4.98 16.92
CA PHE A 233 4.66 6.33 16.39
C PHE A 233 3.19 6.74 16.41
N VAL A 234 2.31 5.92 15.84
CA VAL A 234 0.88 6.21 15.75
C VAL A 234 0.24 6.29 17.14
N SER A 235 0.67 5.47 18.10
CA SER A 235 0.24 5.59 19.50
C SER A 235 0.60 6.94 20.12
N GLY A 236 1.81 7.44 19.85
CA GLY A 236 2.23 8.77 20.30
C GLY A 236 1.43 9.87 19.63
N VAL A 237 1.12 9.74 18.33
CA VAL A 237 0.28 10.70 17.60
C VAL A 237 -1.13 10.72 18.18
N ALA A 238 -1.71 9.56 18.53
CA ALA A 238 -3.02 9.48 19.15
C ALA A 238 -3.09 10.23 20.51
N ALA A 239 -2.00 10.21 21.29
CA ALA A 239 -1.90 10.94 22.55
C ALA A 239 -1.90 12.47 22.36
N LEU A 240 -1.55 12.98 21.17
CA LEU A 240 -1.66 14.40 20.81
C LEU A 240 -3.11 14.83 20.52
N GLY A 241 -4.03 13.89 20.41
CA GLY A 241 -5.47 14.16 20.31
C GLY A 241 -6.03 14.54 18.94
N PRO A 242 -5.59 13.96 17.80
CA PRO A 242 -6.33 14.12 16.54
C PRO A 242 -7.73 13.49 16.66
N ASP A 243 -8.68 13.92 15.83
CA ASP A 243 -10.03 13.35 15.84
C ASP A 243 -10.09 11.98 15.16
N ALA A 244 -9.23 11.76 14.16
CA ALA A 244 -9.13 10.49 13.45
C ALA A 244 -7.72 10.21 12.94
N ILE A 245 -7.39 8.92 12.86
CA ILE A 245 -6.17 8.41 12.21
C ILE A 245 -6.57 7.36 11.19
N GLU A 246 -6.08 7.51 9.97
CA GLU A 246 -6.09 6.47 8.94
C GLU A 246 -4.78 5.68 9.00
N VAL A 247 -4.91 4.35 9.13
CA VAL A 247 -3.79 3.44 9.37
C VAL A 247 -3.26 2.90 8.05
N TRP A 248 -2.22 3.54 7.53
CA TRP A 248 -1.61 3.34 6.20
C TRP A 248 -2.43 3.92 5.04
N ASN A 249 -1.90 3.78 3.83
CA ASN A 249 -2.50 4.24 2.57
C ASN A 249 -2.13 3.27 1.45
N GLU A 250 -3.12 2.83 0.68
CA GLU A 250 -2.98 2.04 -0.56
C GLU A 250 -2.05 0.82 -0.44
N MET A 251 -2.15 0.08 0.67
CA MET A 251 -1.39 -1.14 0.95
C MET A 251 -1.63 -2.30 -0.03
N ASN A 252 -2.52 -2.14 -1.00
CA ASN A 252 -2.81 -3.13 -2.03
C ASN A 252 -1.99 -2.91 -3.33
N ILE A 253 -1.08 -1.94 -3.37
CA ILE A 253 -0.15 -1.72 -4.48
C ILE A 253 1.30 -1.63 -4.00
N ASP A 254 2.22 -1.99 -4.89
CA ASP A 254 3.66 -2.01 -4.64
C ASP A 254 4.27 -0.61 -4.49
N PHE A 255 3.54 0.42 -4.87
CA PHE A 255 3.92 1.81 -4.65
C PHE A 255 4.00 2.17 -3.16
N GLU A 256 3.10 1.63 -2.34
CA GLU A 256 2.98 1.94 -0.89
C GLU A 256 3.24 0.72 0.00
N TRP A 257 3.45 -0.48 -0.57
CA TRP A 257 3.72 -1.72 0.18
C TRP A 257 4.76 -2.57 -0.55
N PRO A 258 5.64 -3.32 0.12
CA PRO A 258 6.67 -4.07 -0.59
C PRO A 258 6.11 -5.07 -1.61
N ALA A 259 6.65 -5.03 -2.83
CA ALA A 259 6.26 -5.94 -3.91
C ALA A 259 6.42 -7.40 -3.48
N GLY A 260 5.41 -8.23 -3.76
CA GLY A 260 5.38 -9.63 -3.34
C GLY A 260 5.03 -9.87 -1.87
N GLU A 261 4.85 -8.82 -1.06
CA GLU A 261 4.44 -8.91 0.35
C GLU A 261 3.04 -8.35 0.63
N ILE A 262 2.32 -7.92 -0.41
CA ILE A 262 0.95 -7.44 -0.32
C ILE A 262 0.08 -8.55 0.28
N SER A 263 -0.42 -8.32 1.49
CA SER A 263 -1.19 -9.32 2.23
C SER A 263 -2.19 -8.63 3.16
N PRO A 264 -3.51 -8.77 2.92
CA PRO A 264 -4.53 -8.22 3.81
C PRO A 264 -4.45 -8.83 5.21
N THR A 265 -4.10 -10.10 5.33
CA THR A 265 -3.90 -10.76 6.63
C THR A 265 -2.71 -10.17 7.39
N ALA A 266 -1.59 -9.93 6.70
CA ALA A 266 -0.42 -9.31 7.33
C ALA A 266 -0.72 -7.87 7.76
N TYR A 267 -1.40 -7.08 6.92
CA TYR A 267 -1.87 -5.75 7.28
C TYR A 267 -2.75 -5.78 8.53
N VAL A 268 -3.75 -6.64 8.58
CA VAL A 268 -4.66 -6.72 9.73
C VAL A 268 -3.93 -7.12 11.00
N ASN A 269 -3.14 -8.20 10.95
CA ASN A 269 -2.54 -8.81 12.13
C ASN A 269 -1.32 -8.05 12.66
N ASN A 270 -0.52 -7.45 11.77
CA ASN A 270 0.74 -6.82 12.14
C ASN A 270 0.63 -5.29 12.22
N MET A 271 -0.37 -4.67 11.57
CA MET A 271 -0.50 -3.20 11.54
C MET A 271 -1.83 -2.72 12.13
N LEU A 272 -2.97 -3.08 11.54
CA LEU A 272 -4.26 -2.50 11.92
C LEU A 272 -4.66 -2.87 13.35
N ALA A 273 -4.64 -4.15 13.71
CA ALA A 273 -5.06 -4.60 15.04
C ALA A 273 -4.15 -4.09 16.18
N PRO A 274 -2.81 -4.18 16.08
CA PRO A 274 -1.92 -3.58 17.08
C PRO A 274 -2.07 -2.06 17.16
N THR A 275 -2.15 -1.36 16.02
CA THR A 275 -2.33 0.09 15.98
C THR A 275 -3.65 0.52 16.60
N TYR A 276 -4.75 -0.16 16.29
CA TYR A 276 -6.06 0.12 16.90
C TYR A 276 -5.99 0.06 18.42
N ASN A 277 -5.46 -1.03 18.97
CA ASN A 277 -5.35 -1.21 20.42
C ASN A 277 -4.46 -0.13 21.06
N ALA A 278 -3.34 0.21 20.41
CA ALA A 278 -2.43 1.25 20.88
C ALA A 278 -3.10 2.65 20.85
N ILE A 279 -3.81 2.99 19.77
CA ILE A 279 -4.60 4.22 19.67
C ILE A 279 -5.64 4.27 20.79
N LYS A 280 -6.45 3.22 20.97
CA LYS A 280 -7.52 3.23 21.98
C LYS A 280 -6.98 3.29 23.41
N ALA A 281 -5.81 2.70 23.67
CA ALA A 281 -5.13 2.81 24.96
C ALA A 281 -4.57 4.23 25.22
N ALA A 282 -4.02 4.89 24.19
CA ALA A 282 -3.51 6.26 24.31
C ALA A 282 -4.64 7.29 24.40
N ASN A 283 -5.66 7.15 23.56
CA ASN A 283 -6.82 8.04 23.51
C ASN A 283 -8.03 7.33 22.85
N GLY A 284 -8.97 6.89 23.67
CA GLY A 284 -10.17 6.17 23.23
C GLY A 284 -11.12 6.96 22.30
N ASN A 285 -10.98 8.29 22.25
CA ASN A 285 -11.84 9.15 21.42
C ASN A 285 -11.35 9.27 19.97
N VAL A 286 -10.12 8.85 19.66
CA VAL A 286 -9.57 8.92 18.29
C VAL A 286 -10.28 7.86 17.44
N MET A 287 -10.91 8.29 16.36
CA MET A 287 -11.49 7.39 15.37
C MET A 287 -10.40 6.69 14.57
N VAL A 288 -10.48 5.37 14.44
CA VAL A 288 -9.54 4.57 13.65
C VAL A 288 -10.18 4.21 12.32
N ILE A 289 -9.59 4.68 11.22
CA ILE A 289 -9.98 4.33 9.86
C ILE A 289 -8.94 3.33 9.33
N SER A 290 -9.36 2.23 8.73
CA SER A 290 -8.42 1.36 8.01
C SER A 290 -7.76 2.15 6.88
N GLY A 291 -6.56 1.77 6.45
CA GLY A 291 -5.97 2.36 5.25
C GLY A 291 -6.89 2.13 4.05
N ALA A 292 -7.06 3.15 3.25
CA ALA A 292 -7.85 3.06 2.03
C ALA A 292 -7.05 2.38 0.91
N LEU A 293 -7.73 1.57 0.10
CA LEU A 293 -7.10 0.84 -0.99
C LEU A 293 -7.10 1.67 -2.28
N ALA A 294 -6.04 1.53 -3.08
CA ALA A 294 -6.00 2.10 -4.42
C ALA A 294 -7.04 1.40 -5.33
N PRO A 295 -7.77 2.13 -6.18
CA PRO A 295 -8.62 1.54 -7.20
C PRO A 295 -7.75 1.04 -8.37
N THR A 296 -7.19 -0.16 -8.25
CA THR A 296 -6.14 -0.65 -9.15
C THR A 296 -6.63 -0.93 -10.57
N GLY A 297 -7.84 -1.46 -10.72
CA GLY A 297 -8.34 -1.93 -12.01
C GLY A 297 -7.70 -3.24 -12.52
N PHE A 298 -6.76 -3.82 -11.76
CA PHE A 298 -6.09 -5.09 -12.07
C PHE A 298 -5.66 -5.85 -10.81
N ASP A 299 -5.31 -7.13 -10.97
CA ASP A 299 -4.83 -8.03 -9.92
C ASP A 299 -3.71 -8.91 -10.51
N ASN A 300 -2.51 -8.87 -9.94
CA ASN A 300 -1.40 -9.71 -10.37
C ASN A 300 -0.63 -10.35 -9.22
N THR A 301 -1.14 -10.25 -7.99
CA THR A 301 -0.62 -10.85 -6.76
C THR A 301 0.75 -10.37 -6.27
N THR A 302 1.51 -9.68 -7.12
CA THR A 302 2.86 -9.20 -6.83
C THR A 302 2.89 -7.69 -6.63
N ASN A 303 2.43 -6.95 -7.64
CA ASN A 303 2.50 -5.49 -7.68
C ASN A 303 1.17 -4.86 -7.27
N ALA A 304 0.07 -5.56 -7.50
CA ALA A 304 -1.24 -5.11 -7.07
C ALA A 304 -2.16 -6.27 -6.76
N TRP A 305 -2.95 -6.09 -5.71
CA TRP A 305 -4.16 -6.88 -5.48
C TRP A 305 -5.36 -6.00 -5.82
N SER A 306 -6.35 -6.58 -6.49
CA SER A 306 -7.63 -5.90 -6.66
C SER A 306 -8.20 -5.54 -5.30
N ASP A 307 -8.79 -4.36 -5.18
CA ASP A 307 -9.39 -3.88 -3.95
C ASP A 307 -10.53 -4.80 -3.47
N SER A 308 -11.26 -5.47 -4.38
CA SER A 308 -12.25 -6.48 -4.02
C SER A 308 -11.66 -7.72 -3.36
N ARG A 309 -10.53 -8.23 -3.86
CA ARG A 309 -9.82 -9.35 -3.22
C ARG A 309 -9.23 -8.94 -1.88
N TYR A 310 -8.60 -7.76 -1.83
CA TYR A 310 -7.92 -7.29 -0.63
C TYR A 310 -8.91 -7.03 0.51
N ILE A 311 -10.03 -6.35 0.24
CA ILE A 311 -11.04 -6.04 1.26
C ILE A 311 -11.73 -7.31 1.81
N GLN A 312 -11.95 -8.32 0.96
CA GLN A 312 -12.44 -9.64 1.40
C GLN A 312 -11.42 -10.33 2.32
N GLY A 313 -10.14 -10.25 2.00
CA GLY A 313 -9.06 -10.74 2.87
C GLY A 313 -9.02 -10.03 4.22
N MET A 314 -9.22 -8.70 4.23
CA MET A 314 -9.32 -7.93 5.48
C MET A 314 -10.51 -8.39 6.33
N ALA A 315 -11.67 -8.59 5.70
CA ALA A 315 -12.86 -9.11 6.38
C ALA A 315 -12.63 -10.50 6.96
N ALA A 316 -12.02 -11.42 6.19
CA ALA A 316 -11.67 -12.77 6.64
C ALA A 316 -10.67 -12.76 7.80
N ALA A 317 -9.74 -11.80 7.83
CA ALA A 317 -8.78 -11.61 8.92
C ALA A 317 -9.39 -10.92 10.16
N GLY A 318 -10.68 -10.56 10.14
CA GLY A 318 -11.37 -9.97 11.29
C GLY A 318 -11.16 -8.47 11.47
N ALA A 319 -10.81 -7.73 10.40
CA ALA A 319 -10.52 -6.29 10.48
C ALA A 319 -11.66 -5.46 11.09
N ALA A 320 -12.92 -5.92 11.00
CA ALA A 320 -14.07 -5.22 11.58
C ALA A 320 -13.90 -4.90 13.07
N SER A 321 -13.14 -5.71 13.82
CA SER A 321 -12.89 -5.50 15.25
C SER A 321 -11.86 -4.41 15.55
N TYR A 322 -11.13 -3.94 14.54
CA TYR A 322 -9.95 -3.09 14.70
C TYR A 322 -10.02 -1.80 13.88
N MET A 323 -11.24 -1.35 13.55
CA MET A 323 -11.50 -0.06 12.93
C MET A 323 -12.90 0.42 13.31
N ASP A 324 -13.08 1.73 13.36
CA ASP A 324 -14.38 2.38 13.52
C ASP A 324 -15.08 2.56 12.16
N CYS A 325 -14.30 2.66 11.08
CA CYS A 325 -14.75 2.93 9.73
C CYS A 325 -13.82 2.31 8.68
N ILE A 326 -14.37 1.92 7.54
CA ILE A 326 -13.62 1.34 6.41
C ILE A 326 -13.07 2.48 5.56
N GLY A 327 -11.74 2.61 5.45
CA GLY A 327 -11.10 3.57 4.54
C GLY A 327 -11.30 3.18 3.08
N VAL A 328 -11.64 4.16 2.23
CA VAL A 328 -11.91 3.94 0.80
C VAL A 328 -11.40 5.13 -0.02
N HIS A 329 -10.75 4.83 -1.14
CA HIS A 329 -10.46 5.81 -2.19
C HIS A 329 -11.45 5.65 -3.35
N HIS A 330 -11.97 6.79 -3.82
CA HIS A 330 -12.65 6.92 -5.09
C HIS A 330 -12.09 8.16 -5.80
N ASN A 331 -10.87 8.01 -6.32
CA ASN A 331 -10.13 9.06 -7.02
C ASN A 331 -10.09 8.81 -8.55
N ALA A 332 -10.88 7.87 -9.06
CA ALA A 332 -10.98 7.59 -10.50
C ALA A 332 -12.34 8.01 -11.07
N GLY A 333 -12.95 9.09 -10.54
CA GLY A 333 -14.26 9.55 -10.96
C GLY A 333 -14.22 10.34 -12.28
N ALA A 334 -14.84 9.81 -13.33
CA ALA A 334 -15.18 10.56 -14.56
C ALA A 334 -16.59 10.27 -15.10
N THR A 335 -17.50 9.87 -14.22
CA THR A 335 -18.93 9.69 -14.54
C THR A 335 -19.79 10.13 -13.37
N SER A 336 -21.10 10.28 -13.59
CA SER A 336 -22.01 10.60 -12.49
C SER A 336 -22.02 9.49 -11.42
N PRO A 337 -22.03 9.84 -10.12
CA PRO A 337 -22.11 8.88 -9.03
C PRO A 337 -23.31 7.92 -9.07
N THR A 338 -24.36 8.24 -9.83
CA THR A 338 -25.55 7.38 -9.98
C THR A 338 -25.42 6.31 -11.05
N VAL A 339 -24.36 6.34 -11.87
CA VAL A 339 -24.15 5.34 -12.92
C VAL A 339 -23.20 4.23 -12.47
N SER A 340 -23.27 3.10 -13.15
CA SER A 340 -22.39 1.94 -12.96
C SER A 340 -21.77 1.46 -14.29
N SER A 341 -21.86 2.28 -15.34
CA SER A 341 -21.35 1.98 -16.68
C SER A 341 -21.04 3.27 -17.44
N GLY A 342 -20.19 3.19 -18.45
CA GLY A 342 -19.89 4.33 -19.35
C GLY A 342 -18.66 5.14 -18.95
N HIS A 343 -17.84 4.66 -18.02
CA HIS A 343 -16.59 5.31 -17.67
C HIS A 343 -15.58 5.26 -18.85
N PRO A 344 -14.93 6.38 -19.22
CA PRO A 344 -14.00 6.39 -20.36
C PRO A 344 -12.78 5.49 -20.18
N GLY A 345 -12.37 5.21 -18.94
CA GLY A 345 -11.29 4.29 -18.58
C GLY A 345 -11.69 2.80 -18.58
N GLY A 346 -12.93 2.45 -18.94
CA GLY A 346 -13.40 1.07 -19.04
C GLY A 346 -14.54 0.72 -18.08
N SER A 347 -14.72 -0.58 -17.80
CA SER A 347 -15.89 -1.09 -17.06
C SER A 347 -15.59 -1.59 -15.64
N HIS A 348 -14.38 -1.38 -15.12
CA HIS A 348 -14.03 -1.83 -13.76
C HIS A 348 -14.92 -1.14 -12.71
N TYR A 349 -15.37 -1.87 -11.70
CA TYR A 349 -16.32 -1.35 -10.71
C TYR A 349 -15.75 -0.17 -9.91
N SER A 350 -14.42 -0.15 -9.66
CA SER A 350 -13.77 0.91 -8.87
C SER A 350 -13.87 2.31 -9.51
N TRP A 351 -14.19 2.38 -10.80
CA TRP A 351 -14.43 3.62 -11.54
C TRP A 351 -15.76 4.30 -11.21
N TYR A 352 -16.64 3.62 -10.45
CA TYR A 352 -17.99 4.09 -10.18
C TYR A 352 -18.22 4.19 -8.67
N TYR A 353 -18.76 5.33 -8.22
CA TYR A 353 -18.97 5.62 -6.81
C TYR A 353 -19.81 4.55 -6.09
N ALA A 354 -21.01 4.24 -6.60
CA ALA A 354 -21.93 3.32 -5.91
C ALA A 354 -21.41 1.87 -5.85
N PRO A 355 -20.90 1.27 -6.96
CA PRO A 355 -20.24 -0.03 -6.91
C PRO A 355 -19.07 -0.09 -5.92
N THR A 356 -18.20 0.93 -5.87
CA THR A 356 -17.12 1.01 -4.88
C THR A 356 -17.66 1.05 -3.45
N ARG A 357 -18.57 1.97 -3.14
CA ARG A 357 -19.19 2.07 -1.80
C ARG A 357 -19.78 0.72 -1.35
N ASP A 358 -20.52 0.08 -2.24
CA ASP A 358 -21.26 -1.13 -1.94
C ASP A 358 -20.33 -2.34 -1.75
N LEU A 359 -19.26 -2.45 -2.54
CA LEU A 359 -18.24 -3.48 -2.35
C LEU A 359 -17.69 -3.44 -0.91
N TYR A 360 -17.23 -2.28 -0.46
CA TYR A 360 -16.58 -2.14 0.84
C TYR A 360 -17.57 -2.30 2.00
N TYR A 361 -18.73 -1.66 1.92
CA TYR A 361 -19.77 -1.80 2.95
C TYR A 361 -20.23 -3.26 3.09
N ASN A 362 -20.44 -3.96 1.97
CA ASN A 362 -20.93 -5.34 1.98
C ASN A 362 -19.85 -6.35 2.37
N ALA A 363 -18.56 -6.07 2.12
CA ALA A 363 -17.46 -6.94 2.54
C ALA A 363 -17.47 -7.21 4.06
N PHE A 364 -18.00 -6.28 4.85
CA PHE A 364 -18.15 -6.41 6.30
C PHE A 364 -19.60 -6.63 6.74
N GLY A 365 -20.50 -7.03 5.84
CA GLY A 365 -21.91 -7.28 6.15
C GLY A 365 -22.64 -6.06 6.74
N GLY A 366 -22.17 -4.84 6.43
CA GLY A 366 -22.69 -3.60 7.00
C GLY A 366 -22.32 -3.32 8.46
N ALA A 367 -21.42 -4.11 9.05
CA ALA A 367 -20.96 -3.91 10.43
C ALA A 367 -20.20 -2.58 10.63
N ARG A 368 -19.60 -2.05 9.55
CA ARG A 368 -18.87 -0.78 9.54
C ARG A 368 -19.33 0.07 8.37
N LYS A 369 -19.44 1.39 8.62
CA LYS A 369 -19.66 2.39 7.58
C LYS A 369 -18.37 2.65 6.80
N VAL A 370 -18.51 3.23 5.61
CA VAL A 370 -17.40 3.67 4.75
C VAL A 370 -16.97 5.09 5.13
N CYS A 371 -15.66 5.32 5.11
CA CYS A 371 -15.02 6.63 5.19
C CYS A 371 -14.24 6.82 3.91
N PHE A 372 -14.76 7.65 3.01
CA PHE A 372 -13.98 8.06 1.86
C PHE A 372 -12.91 9.03 2.34
N THR A 373 -11.66 8.57 2.39
CA THR A 373 -10.52 9.39 2.80
C THR A 373 -9.91 10.12 1.60
N GLU A 374 -10.26 9.70 0.38
CA GLU A 374 -10.12 10.46 -0.87
C GLU A 374 -11.32 10.17 -1.77
N LEU A 375 -12.09 11.21 -2.10
CA LEU A 375 -13.13 11.15 -3.11
C LEU A 375 -13.01 12.35 -4.04
N GLY A 376 -12.78 12.08 -5.33
CA GLY A 376 -12.54 13.12 -6.31
C GLY A 376 -12.95 12.70 -7.72
N TYR A 377 -13.28 13.71 -8.52
CA TYR A 377 -13.52 13.60 -9.96
C TYR A 377 -12.49 14.45 -10.68
N LEU A 378 -11.67 13.87 -11.55
CA LEU A 378 -10.63 14.64 -12.24
C LEU A 378 -11.26 15.46 -13.37
N SER A 379 -11.03 16.77 -13.38
CA SER A 379 -11.38 17.64 -14.51
C SER A 379 -10.18 17.80 -15.44
N GLY A 380 -10.37 17.51 -16.73
CA GLY A 380 -9.40 17.85 -17.78
C GLY A 380 -9.49 19.32 -18.22
N GLU A 381 -10.61 19.99 -17.94
CA GLU A 381 -10.78 21.41 -18.24
C GLU A 381 -9.86 22.29 -17.38
N GLY A 382 -9.19 23.26 -18.02
CA GLY A 382 -8.18 24.11 -17.37
C GLY A 382 -6.81 23.44 -17.23
N PHE A 383 -6.67 22.20 -17.71
CA PHE A 383 -5.44 21.43 -17.66
C PHE A 383 -4.70 21.52 -19.02
N PRO A 384 -3.42 21.98 -19.07
CA PRO A 384 -2.72 22.11 -20.34
C PRO A 384 -2.59 20.80 -21.13
N ASN A 385 -2.29 19.70 -20.45
CA ASN A 385 -2.26 18.34 -20.99
C ASN A 385 -2.56 17.32 -19.88
N VAL A 386 -3.71 16.65 -19.91
CA VAL A 386 -3.98 15.57 -18.93
C VAL A 386 -2.98 14.42 -19.16
N PRO A 387 -2.27 13.94 -18.12
CA PRO A 387 -1.28 12.87 -18.29
C PRO A 387 -1.91 11.60 -18.88
N ALA A 388 -1.12 10.82 -19.62
CA ALA A 388 -1.62 9.64 -20.34
C ALA A 388 -2.35 8.63 -19.44
N ASN A 389 -1.83 8.41 -18.22
CA ASN A 389 -2.43 7.51 -17.22
C ASN A 389 -3.79 8.02 -16.69
N PHE A 390 -4.10 9.29 -16.94
CA PHE A 390 -5.33 9.98 -16.54
C PHE A 390 -6.18 10.41 -17.74
N ALA A 391 -5.86 9.96 -18.96
CA ALA A 391 -6.55 10.38 -20.18
C ALA A 391 -8.07 10.09 -20.17
N TRP A 392 -8.52 9.15 -19.33
CA TRP A 392 -9.94 8.88 -19.08
C TRP A 392 -10.71 10.10 -18.54
N ALA A 393 -10.03 11.07 -17.93
CA ALA A 393 -10.63 12.29 -17.39
C ALA A 393 -10.58 13.49 -18.35
N ALA A 394 -9.95 13.36 -19.52
CA ALA A 394 -9.61 14.49 -20.39
C ALA A 394 -10.83 15.34 -20.81
N ASN A 395 -12.01 14.72 -20.89
CA ASN A 395 -13.25 15.37 -21.31
C ASN A 395 -14.20 15.71 -20.14
N THR A 396 -13.79 15.46 -18.90
CA THR A 396 -14.56 15.89 -17.72
C THR A 396 -14.42 17.40 -17.56
N THR A 397 -15.54 18.11 -17.56
CA THR A 397 -15.59 19.56 -17.36
C THR A 397 -15.57 19.93 -15.88
N VAL A 398 -15.20 21.18 -15.55
CA VAL A 398 -15.28 21.72 -14.19
C VAL A 398 -16.73 21.69 -13.68
N ALA A 399 -17.70 21.89 -14.56
CA ALA A 399 -19.13 21.81 -14.22
C ALA A 399 -19.54 20.38 -13.84
N GLN A 400 -19.09 19.37 -14.60
CA GLN A 400 -19.33 17.95 -14.29
C GLN A 400 -18.65 17.55 -12.98
N HIS A 401 -17.38 17.92 -12.80
CA HIS A 401 -16.66 17.75 -11.54
C HIS A 401 -17.48 18.30 -10.35
N ALA A 402 -17.95 19.55 -10.46
CA ALA A 402 -18.71 20.21 -9.39
C ALA A 402 -20.05 19.51 -9.11
N GLN A 403 -20.78 19.12 -10.16
CA GLN A 403 -22.05 18.42 -10.03
C GLN A 403 -21.87 17.04 -9.40
N TRP A 404 -20.89 16.26 -9.85
CA TRP A 404 -20.66 14.89 -9.39
C TRP A 404 -20.13 14.82 -7.95
N LEU A 405 -19.31 15.79 -7.52
CA LEU A 405 -18.95 15.90 -6.10
C LEU A 405 -20.18 16.15 -5.21
N ALA A 406 -21.07 17.05 -5.61
CA ALA A 406 -22.29 17.33 -4.86
C ALA A 406 -23.25 16.13 -4.84
N GLU A 407 -23.40 15.43 -5.96
CA GLU A 407 -24.20 14.21 -6.05
C GLU A 407 -23.60 13.09 -5.17
N ALA A 408 -22.28 12.91 -5.17
CA ALA A 408 -21.60 11.96 -4.28
C ALA A 408 -21.79 12.31 -2.80
N ALA A 409 -21.73 13.60 -2.43
CA ALA A 409 -21.99 14.05 -1.07
C ALA A 409 -23.45 13.78 -0.64
N SER A 410 -24.42 14.08 -1.51
CA SER A 410 -25.84 13.82 -1.25
C SER A 410 -26.15 12.32 -1.09
N LEU A 411 -25.61 11.48 -1.98
CA LEU A 411 -25.75 10.02 -1.88
C LEU A 411 -25.06 9.47 -0.64
N SER A 412 -23.88 9.99 -0.29
CA SER A 412 -23.18 9.61 0.93
C SER A 412 -24.02 9.91 2.17
N ALA A 413 -24.53 11.14 2.27
CA ALA A 413 -25.34 11.62 3.39
C ALA A 413 -26.64 10.83 3.57
N SER A 414 -27.32 10.49 2.47
CA SER A 414 -28.62 9.80 2.49
C SER A 414 -28.53 8.28 2.60
N SER A 415 -27.38 7.68 2.27
CA SER A 415 -27.25 6.21 2.20
C SER A 415 -27.35 5.49 3.54
N GLY A 416 -27.00 6.14 4.65
CA GLY A 416 -26.74 5.48 5.94
C GLY A 416 -25.49 4.59 5.96
N ARG A 417 -24.77 4.47 4.83
CA ARG A 417 -23.59 3.59 4.65
C ARG A 417 -22.26 4.34 4.77
N VAL A 418 -22.27 5.66 4.60
CA VAL A 418 -21.07 6.51 4.65
C VAL A 418 -21.05 7.31 5.95
N ARG A 419 -19.90 7.31 6.63
CA ARG A 419 -19.66 8.05 7.87
C ARG A 419 -18.93 9.36 7.63
N LEU A 420 -17.98 9.37 6.70
CA LEU A 420 -17.13 10.51 6.39
C LEU A 420 -16.85 10.54 4.88
N MET A 421 -16.84 11.73 4.30
CA MET A 421 -16.35 11.98 2.96
C MET A 421 -15.34 13.12 3.00
N ILE A 422 -14.09 12.81 2.64
CA ILE A 422 -13.03 13.79 2.40
C ILE A 422 -12.95 14.02 0.90
N VAL A 423 -13.22 15.25 0.48
CA VAL A 423 -12.98 15.69 -0.90
C VAL A 423 -11.47 15.70 -1.14
N PHE A 424 -11.03 14.93 -2.12
CA PHE A 424 -9.71 15.03 -2.71
C PHE A 424 -9.86 15.90 -3.96
N ASN A 425 -9.44 17.16 -3.94
CA ASN A 425 -8.87 17.91 -2.81
C ASN A 425 -9.38 19.37 -2.80
N VAL A 426 -8.93 20.19 -1.86
CA VAL A 426 -9.40 21.57 -1.74
C VAL A 426 -8.65 22.49 -2.71
N ASP A 427 -7.32 22.45 -2.70
CA ASP A 427 -6.47 23.52 -3.25
C ASP A 427 -5.08 23.08 -3.71
N PHE A 428 -4.90 21.83 -4.10
CA PHE A 428 -3.61 21.36 -4.61
C PHE A 428 -3.32 21.97 -6.00
N THR A 429 -2.03 22.16 -6.29
CA THR A 429 -1.55 22.88 -7.49
C THR A 429 -0.64 22.04 -8.39
N GLN A 430 -0.50 20.75 -8.13
CA GLN A 430 0.31 19.83 -8.96
C GLN A 430 -0.44 19.39 -10.23
N TYR A 431 0.07 19.78 -11.40
CA TYR A 431 -0.46 19.42 -12.74
C TYR A 431 0.42 18.41 -13.50
N GLY A 432 1.44 17.82 -12.84
CA GLY A 432 2.38 16.89 -13.48
C GLY A 432 1.80 15.48 -13.66
N ASP A 433 2.68 14.48 -13.60
CA ASP A 433 2.34 13.06 -13.82
C ASP A 433 1.27 12.52 -12.85
N ASP A 434 1.18 13.12 -11.66
CA ASP A 434 0.09 12.94 -10.71
C ASP A 434 -0.73 14.26 -10.65
N PRO A 435 -1.83 14.38 -11.42
CA PRO A 435 -2.50 15.64 -11.73
C PRO A 435 -3.46 16.08 -10.61
N GLN A 436 -2.97 16.15 -9.37
CA GLN A 436 -3.78 16.44 -8.18
C GLN A 436 -4.55 17.77 -8.26
N ALA A 437 -4.04 18.76 -8.98
CA ALA A 437 -4.71 20.04 -9.17
C ALA A 437 -6.01 19.95 -9.98
N GLY A 438 -6.15 18.96 -10.86
CA GLY A 438 -7.40 18.75 -11.59
C GLY A 438 -8.55 18.26 -10.69
N TYR A 439 -8.23 17.78 -9.49
CA TYR A 439 -9.18 17.40 -8.45
C TYR A 439 -9.50 18.53 -7.46
N ALA A 440 -8.73 19.62 -7.42
CA ALA A 440 -8.92 20.69 -6.45
C ALA A 440 -10.26 21.41 -6.66
N ILE A 441 -11.07 21.63 -5.61
CA ILE A 441 -12.35 22.35 -5.75
C ILE A 441 -12.15 23.84 -6.06
N VAL A 442 -11.11 24.45 -5.47
CA VAL A 442 -10.68 25.82 -5.73
C VAL A 442 -9.83 25.84 -7.00
N ARG A 443 -10.24 26.66 -7.96
CA ARG A 443 -9.60 26.79 -9.27
C ARG A 443 -8.47 27.82 -9.23
N PRO A 444 -7.55 27.80 -10.21
CA PRO A 444 -6.43 28.75 -10.27
C PRO A 444 -6.83 30.22 -10.30
N ASP A 445 -8.02 30.53 -10.81
CA ASP A 445 -8.59 31.89 -10.83
C ASP A 445 -9.27 32.29 -9.50
N GLY A 446 -9.22 31.42 -8.50
CA GLY A 446 -9.86 31.59 -7.19
C GLY A 446 -11.35 31.24 -7.17
N SER A 447 -11.95 30.85 -8.30
CA SER A 447 -13.34 30.41 -8.34
C SER A 447 -13.49 29.03 -7.68
N CYS A 448 -14.70 28.72 -7.18
CA CYS A 448 -15.01 27.39 -6.67
C CYS A 448 -16.42 26.94 -7.09
N PRO A 449 -16.62 26.50 -8.34
CA PRO A 449 -17.93 26.02 -8.81
C PRO A 449 -18.47 24.85 -7.99
N ALA A 450 -17.58 23.97 -7.52
CA ALA A 450 -17.94 22.86 -6.63
C ALA A 450 -18.41 23.33 -5.25
N CYS A 451 -17.98 24.51 -4.78
CA CYS A 451 -18.46 25.06 -3.52
C CYS A 451 -19.94 25.43 -3.60
N ASP A 452 -20.40 25.96 -4.73
CA ASP A 452 -21.80 26.33 -4.92
C ASP A 452 -22.71 25.10 -4.99
N THR A 453 -22.30 24.06 -5.72
CA THR A 453 -23.05 22.80 -5.80
C THR A 453 -23.06 22.05 -4.47
N LEU A 454 -21.93 22.00 -3.76
CA LEU A 454 -21.84 21.38 -2.43
C LEU A 454 -22.70 22.12 -1.39
N ARG A 455 -22.67 23.46 -1.38
CA ARG A 455 -23.49 24.27 -0.48
C ARG A 455 -24.99 23.95 -0.63
N ALA A 456 -25.45 23.81 -1.88
CA ALA A 456 -26.84 23.50 -2.19
C ALA A 456 -27.29 22.14 -1.64
N VAL A 457 -26.47 21.08 -1.79
CA VAL A 457 -26.84 19.73 -1.31
C VAL A 457 -26.60 19.53 0.18
N MET A 458 -25.70 20.30 0.78
CA MET A 458 -25.41 20.25 2.22
C MET A 458 -26.33 21.15 3.05
N GLY A 459 -27.24 21.91 2.41
CA GLY A 459 -28.22 22.77 3.08
C GLY A 459 -27.59 23.94 3.82
N ARG A 460 -26.58 24.58 3.21
CA ARG A 460 -25.79 25.66 3.81
C ARG A 460 -26.04 27.03 3.20
#